data_AF-A0A961VWD8-F1
#
_entry.id   AF-A0A961VWD8-F1
#
_cell.length_a   1.000
_cell.length_b   1.000
_cell.length_c   1.000
_cell.angle_alpha   90.00
_cell.angle_beta   90.00
_cell.angle_gamma   90.00
#
_symmetry.space_group_name_H-M   'P 1'
#
loop_
_entity.id
_entity.type
_entity.pdbx_description
1 polymer ?
#
loop_
_entity_poly.entity_id
_entity_poly.type
_entity_poly.pdbx_seq_one_letter_code
_entity_poly.pdbx_strand_id
1 'polypeptide(L)'
;MAAVVVATATAIPMRAQAQDGWYTSAQAEQGHELFNNHCAECHRPDLTGAMGPALVGTPFWQHWGGQTVEALYNFEHTKMPATNPGSLPADQVMAITAYILKRNQLPAGSKALSQASAKSLVIHKPK
;
A
#
# COMPACT_ATOMS: atom_id res chain seq x y z
N MET A 1 -3.05 37.38 52.25
CA MET A 1 -1.98 36.49 51.76
C MET A 1 -2.64 35.51 50.80
N ALA A 2 -2.24 35.52 49.53
CA ALA A 2 -2.91 34.77 48.46
C ALA A 2 -2.47 33.30 48.45
N ALA A 3 -3.42 32.37 48.37
CA ALA A 3 -3.17 30.95 48.22
C ALA A 3 -3.04 30.62 46.72
N VAL A 4 -1.89 30.07 46.32
CA VAL A 4 -1.63 29.59 44.96
C VAL A 4 -2.02 28.11 44.91
N VAL A 5 -3.00 27.77 44.07
CA VAL A 5 -3.39 26.37 43.80
C VAL A 5 -2.61 25.89 42.58
N VAL A 6 -1.71 24.93 42.77
CA VAL A 6 -0.98 24.28 41.68
C VAL A 6 -1.83 23.12 41.16
N ALA A 7 -2.40 23.28 39.97
CA ALA A 7 -3.12 22.22 39.28
C ALA A 7 -2.11 21.35 38.51
N THR A 8 -1.94 20.09 38.93
CA THR A 8 -1.17 19.10 38.17
C THR A 8 -2.03 18.57 37.02
N ALA A 9 -1.65 18.91 35.78
CA ALA A 9 -2.26 18.35 34.59
C ALA A 9 -1.80 16.89 34.39
N THR A 10 -2.72 15.93 34.54
CA THR A 10 -2.49 14.55 34.12
C THR A 10 -2.61 14.46 32.60
N ALA A 11 -1.49 14.19 31.92
CA ALA A 11 -1.50 13.89 30.50
C ALA A 11 -2.12 12.50 30.28
N ILE A 12 -3.33 12.46 29.72
CA ILE A 12 -3.94 11.23 29.23
C ILE A 12 -3.12 10.80 28.00
N PRO A 13 -2.56 9.57 27.96
CA PRO A 13 -1.90 9.11 26.76
C PRO A 13 -2.95 9.04 25.65
N MET A 14 -2.82 9.90 24.64
CA MET A 14 -3.52 9.73 23.37
C MET A 14 -3.03 8.40 22.79
N ARG A 15 -3.84 7.37 22.97
CA ARG A 15 -3.68 6.11 22.25
C ARG A 15 -3.94 6.45 20.79
N ALA A 16 -2.87 6.66 20.01
CA ALA A 16 -2.96 6.84 18.59
C ALA A 16 -3.72 5.64 18.03
N GLN A 17 -4.98 5.85 17.68
CA GLN A 17 -5.77 4.89 16.95
C GLN A 17 -5.18 4.83 15.54
N ALA A 18 -4.15 4.01 15.35
CA ALA A 18 -3.76 3.57 14.01
C ALA A 18 -4.86 2.63 13.51
N GLN A 19 -6.00 3.22 13.15
CA GLN A 19 -7.20 2.55 12.67
C GLN A 19 -7.34 2.88 11.19
N ASP A 20 -7.53 1.83 10.40
CA ASP A 20 -7.98 1.83 9.00
C ASP A 20 -6.97 2.25 7.92
N GLY A 21 -5.75 1.73 8.01
CA GLY A 21 -4.84 1.72 6.86
C GLY A 21 -4.79 0.36 6.17
N TRP A 22 -4.30 0.35 4.92
CA TRP A 22 -4.50 -0.74 3.97
C TRP A 22 -3.35 -1.76 4.02
N TYR A 23 -2.18 -1.29 4.46
CA TYR A 23 -0.91 -2.00 4.54
C TYR A 23 -0.03 -1.32 5.60
N THR A 24 1.08 -1.93 6.03
CA THR A 24 2.05 -1.22 6.90
C THR A 24 3.11 -0.49 6.09
N SER A 25 3.64 0.62 6.62
CA SER A 25 4.75 1.34 5.96
C SER A 25 5.94 0.44 5.67
N ALA A 26 6.27 -0.49 6.59
CA ALA A 26 7.34 -1.46 6.41
C ALA A 26 7.07 -2.41 5.23
N GLN A 27 5.84 -2.91 5.10
CA GLN A 27 5.46 -3.78 4.00
C GLN A 27 5.56 -3.06 2.64
N ALA A 28 5.13 -1.80 2.57
CA ALA A 28 5.24 -1.02 1.34
C ALA A 28 6.69 -0.60 1.02
N GLU A 29 7.58 -0.50 2.01
CA GLU A 29 9.01 -0.26 1.76
C GLU A 29 9.71 -1.52 1.22
N GLN A 30 9.42 -2.69 1.80
CA GLN A 30 9.85 -3.96 1.23
C GLN A 30 9.35 -4.11 -0.23
N GLY A 31 8.10 -3.72 -0.49
CA GLY A 31 7.53 -3.72 -1.82
C GLY A 31 8.25 -2.79 -2.81
N HIS A 32 8.77 -1.66 -2.35
CA HIS A 32 9.54 -0.73 -3.17
C HIS A 32 10.84 -1.37 -3.66
N GLU A 33 11.59 -2.02 -2.77
CA GLU A 33 12.83 -2.73 -3.13
C GLU A 33 12.56 -3.85 -4.14
N LEU A 34 11.53 -4.68 -3.88
CA LEU A 34 11.11 -5.75 -4.79
C LEU A 34 10.66 -5.21 -6.15
N PHE A 35 9.90 -4.11 -6.16
CA PHE A 35 9.46 -3.47 -7.40
C PHE A 35 10.65 -3.00 -8.25
N ASN A 36 11.66 -2.40 -7.63
CA ASN A 36 12.85 -1.95 -8.34
C ASN A 36 13.63 -3.12 -8.96
N ASN A 37 13.64 -4.27 -8.29
CA ASN A 37 14.34 -5.47 -8.77
C ASN A 37 13.60 -6.24 -9.87
N HIS A 38 12.25 -6.20 -9.87
CA HIS A 38 11.44 -7.09 -10.72
C HIS A 38 10.53 -6.39 -11.71
N CYS A 39 10.22 -5.11 -11.52
CA CYS A 39 9.15 -4.41 -12.24
C CYS A 39 9.62 -3.13 -12.92
N ALA A 40 10.62 -2.44 -12.35
CA ALA A 40 11.02 -1.10 -12.77
C ALA A 40 11.62 -1.04 -14.18
N GLU A 41 12.16 -2.13 -14.72
CA GLU A 41 12.65 -2.16 -16.10
C GLU A 41 11.53 -1.82 -17.10
N CYS A 42 10.32 -2.32 -16.89
CA CYS A 42 9.16 -2.07 -17.75
C CYS A 42 8.32 -0.88 -17.28
N HIS A 43 8.14 -0.72 -15.96
CA HIS A 43 7.20 0.23 -15.38
C HIS A 43 7.84 1.52 -14.86
N ARG A 44 9.18 1.64 -14.97
CA ARG A 44 10.04 2.69 -14.40
C ARG A 44 10.06 2.71 -12.86
N PRO A 45 11.17 3.13 -12.22
CA PRO A 45 11.23 3.23 -10.75
C PRO A 45 10.17 4.15 -10.14
N ASP A 46 9.71 5.15 -10.91
CA ASP A 46 8.67 6.09 -10.51
C ASP A 46 7.25 5.63 -10.87
N LEU A 47 7.06 4.41 -11.39
CA LEU A 47 5.77 3.82 -11.81
C LEU A 47 5.08 4.57 -12.95
N THR A 48 5.76 5.51 -13.62
CA THR A 48 5.17 6.30 -14.71
C THR A 48 4.98 5.51 -16.00
N GLY A 49 5.48 4.28 -16.06
CA GLY A 49 5.36 3.42 -17.23
C GLY A 49 6.37 3.76 -18.32
N ALA A 50 6.72 2.76 -19.12
CA ALA A 50 7.52 2.88 -20.33
C ALA A 50 7.13 1.77 -21.31
N MET A 51 7.80 0.62 -21.23
CA MET A 51 7.42 -0.58 -21.98
C MET A 51 6.14 -1.20 -21.41
N GLY A 52 5.99 -1.15 -20.08
CA GLY A 52 4.76 -1.48 -19.37
C GLY A 52 3.92 -0.22 -19.08
N PRO A 53 2.62 -0.37 -18.82
CA PRO A 53 1.73 0.74 -18.49
C PRO A 53 2.15 1.49 -17.21
N ALA A 54 1.71 2.73 -17.09
CA ALA A 54 1.82 3.47 -15.83
C ALA A 54 0.99 2.80 -14.74
N LEU A 55 1.58 2.67 -13.54
CA LEU A 55 0.95 2.04 -12.37
C LEU A 55 0.53 3.07 -11.31
N VAL A 56 0.61 4.36 -11.65
CA VAL A 56 0.17 5.47 -10.80
C VAL A 56 -0.72 6.45 -11.56
N GLY A 57 -1.51 7.22 -10.82
CA GLY A 57 -2.30 8.32 -11.37
C GLY A 57 -3.53 7.82 -12.14
N THR A 58 -3.95 8.57 -13.16
CA THR A 58 -5.19 8.29 -13.92
C THR A 58 -5.27 6.86 -14.45
N PRO A 59 -4.22 6.27 -15.07
CA PRO A 59 -4.28 4.90 -15.56
C PRO A 59 -4.57 3.86 -14.46
N PHE A 60 -3.93 4.01 -13.30
CA PHE A 60 -4.19 3.16 -12.14
C PHE A 60 -5.64 3.25 -11.70
N TRP A 61 -6.17 4.48 -11.51
CA TRP A 61 -7.53 4.67 -11.02
C TRP A 61 -8.60 4.25 -12.01
N GLN A 62 -8.36 4.42 -13.32
CA GLN A 62 -9.29 3.95 -14.36
C GLN A 62 -9.36 2.42 -14.43
N HIS A 63 -8.22 1.76 -14.23
CA HIS A 63 -8.18 0.30 -14.29
C HIS A 63 -8.65 -0.32 -12.98
N TRP A 64 -8.09 0.09 -11.83
CA TRP A 64 -8.27 -0.58 -10.54
C TRP A 64 -9.32 0.07 -9.62
N GLY A 65 -9.73 1.31 -9.89
CA GLY A 65 -10.74 1.98 -9.10
C GLY A 65 -12.06 1.19 -9.05
N GLY A 66 -12.60 1.00 -7.84
CA GLY A 66 -13.80 0.20 -7.59
C GLY A 66 -13.58 -1.31 -7.52
N GLN A 67 -12.37 -1.81 -7.78
CA GLN A 67 -12.04 -3.24 -7.63
C GLN A 67 -11.48 -3.54 -6.25
N THR A 68 -11.43 -4.82 -5.86
CA THR A 68 -10.76 -5.24 -4.63
C THR A 68 -9.24 -5.21 -4.80
N VAL A 69 -8.51 -5.05 -3.69
CA VAL A 69 -7.05 -5.21 -3.67
C VAL A 69 -6.65 -6.63 -4.07
N GLU A 70 -7.48 -7.63 -3.80
CA GLU A 70 -7.30 -9.00 -4.28
C GLU A 70 -7.24 -9.07 -5.81
N ALA A 71 -8.07 -8.30 -6.53
CA ALA A 71 -8.04 -8.31 -8.00
C ALA A 71 -6.67 -7.83 -8.54
N LEU A 72 -6.13 -6.76 -7.94
CA LEU A 72 -4.79 -6.25 -8.25
C LEU A 72 -3.72 -7.31 -7.92
N TYR A 73 -3.72 -7.84 -6.69
CA TYR A 73 -2.78 -8.88 -6.26
C TYR A 73 -2.81 -10.11 -7.18
N ASN A 74 -3.99 -10.60 -7.56
CA ASN A 74 -4.12 -11.79 -8.41
C ASN A 74 -3.58 -11.54 -9.81
N PHE A 75 -3.79 -10.33 -10.36
CA PHE A 75 -3.22 -9.97 -11.64
C PHE A 75 -1.68 -9.94 -11.57
N GLU A 76 -1.12 -9.26 -10.57
CA GLU A 76 0.33 -9.25 -10.33
C GLU A 76 0.87 -10.67 -10.18
N HIS A 77 0.23 -11.50 -9.35
CA HIS A 77 0.70 -12.84 -9.04
C HIS A 77 0.61 -13.79 -10.24
N THR A 78 -0.37 -13.63 -11.14
CA THR A 78 -0.57 -14.59 -12.24
C THR A 78 -0.07 -14.12 -13.60
N LYS A 79 0.17 -12.80 -13.76
CA LYS A 79 0.56 -12.18 -15.04
C LYS A 79 1.90 -11.47 -14.99
N MET A 80 2.44 -11.22 -13.80
CA MET A 80 3.72 -10.53 -13.65
C MET A 80 4.78 -11.41 -12.96
N PRO A 81 6.07 -11.14 -13.21
CA PRO A 81 6.61 -10.32 -14.30
C PRO A 81 6.22 -10.88 -15.69
N ALA A 82 6.01 -10.03 -16.70
CA ALA A 82 5.50 -10.47 -18.01
C ALA A 82 6.42 -11.49 -18.73
N THR A 83 7.72 -11.44 -18.44
CA THR A 83 8.73 -12.38 -18.98
C THR A 83 8.76 -13.72 -18.24
N ASN A 84 8.24 -13.78 -17.01
CA ASN A 84 8.18 -14.99 -16.20
C ASN A 84 6.99 -14.96 -15.22
N PRO A 85 5.74 -15.07 -15.72
CA PRO A 85 4.55 -14.89 -14.89
C PRO A 85 4.45 -15.90 -13.75
N GLY A 86 4.11 -15.44 -12.54
CA GLY A 86 3.93 -16.31 -11.37
C GLY A 86 5.23 -16.82 -10.73
N SER A 87 6.37 -16.25 -11.12
CA SER A 87 7.67 -16.62 -10.57
C SER A 87 7.95 -16.04 -9.18
N LEU A 88 7.22 -15.01 -8.76
CA LEU A 88 7.43 -14.37 -7.46
C LEU A 88 6.60 -15.04 -6.35
N PRO A 89 7.21 -15.26 -5.16
CA PRO A 89 6.48 -15.72 -3.97
C PRO A 89 5.31 -14.81 -3.60
N ALA A 90 4.25 -15.39 -3.05
CA ALA A 90 3.01 -14.69 -2.72
C ALA A 90 3.20 -13.50 -1.75
N ASP A 91 4.11 -13.63 -0.79
CA ASP A 91 4.45 -12.58 0.17
C ASP A 91 5.18 -11.40 -0.49
N GLN A 92 6.07 -11.68 -1.45
CA GLN A 92 6.74 -10.65 -2.25
C GLN A 92 5.74 -9.89 -3.12
N VAL A 93 4.83 -10.60 -3.79
CA VAL A 93 3.78 -9.94 -4.59
C VAL A 93 2.90 -9.07 -3.70
N MET A 94 2.49 -9.56 -2.52
CA MET A 94 1.68 -8.76 -1.59
C MET A 94 2.40 -7.49 -1.11
N ALA A 95 3.73 -7.55 -0.91
CA ALA A 95 4.53 -6.37 -0.60
C ALA A 95 4.57 -5.38 -1.77
N ILE A 96 4.76 -5.86 -3.00
CA ILE A 96 4.68 -5.03 -4.23
C ILE A 96 3.30 -4.38 -4.36
N THR A 97 2.21 -5.13 -4.15
CA THR A 97 0.84 -4.59 -4.12
C THR A 97 0.72 -3.43 -3.12
N ALA A 98 1.23 -3.61 -1.89
CA ALA A 98 1.21 -2.56 -0.88
C ALA A 98 2.00 -1.31 -1.32
N TYR A 99 3.13 -1.49 -2.00
CA TYR A 99 3.90 -0.37 -2.56
C TYR A 99 3.14 0.38 -3.64
N ILE A 100 2.46 -0.32 -4.57
CA ILE A 100 1.65 0.32 -5.60
C ILE A 100 0.49 1.12 -4.98
N LEU A 101 -0.16 0.58 -3.93
CA LEU A 101 -1.17 1.31 -3.16
C LEU A 101 -0.59 2.58 -2.49
N LYS A 102 0.59 2.47 -1.86
CA LYS A 102 1.33 3.63 -1.29
C LYS A 102 1.59 4.70 -2.34
N ARG A 103 2.06 4.31 -3.52
CA ARG A 103 2.35 5.23 -4.62
C ARG A 103 1.10 5.89 -5.21
N ASN A 104 -0.07 5.32 -4.98
CA ASN A 104 -1.37 5.90 -5.31
C ASN A 104 -2.06 6.58 -4.11
N GLN A 105 -1.31 6.90 -3.05
CA GLN A 105 -1.77 7.69 -1.91
C GLN A 105 -2.83 7.01 -1.03
N LEU A 106 -2.95 5.67 -1.11
CA LEU A 106 -3.78 4.93 -0.15
C LEU A 106 -3.06 4.91 1.22
N PRO A 107 -3.78 5.09 2.34
CA PRO A 107 -3.17 5.30 3.65
C PRO A 107 -2.56 4.01 4.23
N ALA A 108 -1.38 4.15 4.83
CA ALA A 108 -0.77 3.11 5.65
C ALA A 108 -1.49 2.97 7.00
N GLY A 109 -1.41 1.78 7.59
CA GLY A 109 -2.04 1.42 8.86
C GLY A 109 -1.15 0.55 9.73
N SER A 110 -1.74 0.02 10.79
CA SER A 110 -1.04 -0.82 11.79
C SER A 110 -1.03 -2.31 11.44
N LYS A 111 -1.84 -2.75 10.48
CA LYS A 111 -1.94 -4.16 10.06
C LYS A 111 -1.36 -4.33 8.66
N ALA A 112 -0.62 -5.42 8.47
CA ALA A 112 -0.10 -5.77 7.16
C ALA A 112 -1.24 -6.20 6.24
N LEU A 113 -1.14 -5.82 4.97
CA LEU A 113 -1.98 -6.34 3.91
C LEU A 113 -1.75 -7.85 3.81
N SER A 114 -2.84 -8.59 3.91
CA SER A 114 -2.91 -10.04 3.81
C SER A 114 -3.93 -10.43 2.74
N GLN A 115 -3.94 -11.68 2.30
CA GLN A 115 -4.98 -12.17 1.39
C GLN A 115 -6.40 -11.98 1.96
N ALA A 116 -6.57 -12.15 3.27
CA ALA A 116 -7.86 -11.96 3.93
C ALA A 116 -8.34 -10.50 3.83
N SER A 117 -7.46 -9.53 4.12
CA SER A 117 -7.81 -8.11 4.00
C SER A 117 -7.92 -7.65 2.54
N ALA A 118 -7.13 -8.22 1.63
CA ALA A 118 -7.17 -7.86 0.21
C ALA A 118 -8.54 -8.13 -0.43
N LYS A 119 -9.25 -9.17 0.03
CA LYS A 119 -10.62 -9.52 -0.40
C LYS A 119 -11.66 -8.48 -0.04
N SER A 120 -11.49 -7.79 1.09
CA SER A 120 -12.47 -6.85 1.62
C SER A 120 -12.13 -5.38 1.34
N LEU A 121 -10.86 -5.05 1.07
CA LEU A 121 -10.43 -3.70 0.72
C LEU A 121 -10.74 -3.41 -0.75
N VAL A 122 -11.59 -2.41 -1.00
CA VAL A 122 -11.94 -1.92 -2.35
C VAL A 122 -11.13 -0.66 -2.65
N ILE A 123 -10.42 -0.62 -3.78
CA ILE A 123 -9.59 0.49 -4.24
C ILE A 123 -10.48 1.68 -4.60
N HIS A 124 -10.53 2.67 -3.71
CA HIS A 124 -11.19 3.95 -3.95
C HIS A 124 -10.29 5.08 -3.44
N LYS A 125 -10.44 6.28 -4.00
CA LYS A 125 -9.72 7.44 -3.49
C LYS A 125 -10.09 7.65 -2.01
N PRO A 126 -9.11 7.92 -1.13
CA PRO A 126 -9.41 8.37 0.23
C PRO A 126 -10.23 9.67 0.14
N LYS A 127 -11.19 9.84 1.06
CA LYS A 127 -11.94 11.08 1.19
C LYS A 127 -11.09 12.19 1.81
#